data_AF-A0A4Q6FSG5-F1
#
_entry.id   AF-A0A4Q6FSG5-F1
#
_cell.length_a   1.000
_cell.length_b   1.000
_cell.length_c   1.000
_cell.angle_alpha   90.00
_cell.angle_beta   90.00
_cell.angle_gamma   90.00
#
_symmetry.space_group_name_H-M   'P 1'
#
loop_
_entity.id
_entity.type
_entity.pdbx_description
1 polymer ?
#
loop_
_entity_poly.entity_id
_entity_poly.type
_entity_poly.pdbx_seq_one_letter_code
_entity_poly.pdbx_strand_id
1 'polypeptide(L)'
;PGPIGDTEGMKRLAPGEAGEKLKKQIPLGRFGKTEDIGMAALFLCTEAASYITGETMVVDGGHWFAKPPMVPREVVEKMMAASRS
;
A
#
# COMPACT_ATOMS: atom_id res chain seq x y z
N PRO A 1 -0.78 2.57 -5.45
CA PRO A 1 -2.05 2.80 -4.69
C PRO A 1 -2.40 1.55 -3.87
N GLY A 2 -3.12 1.73 -2.77
CA GLY A 2 -3.65 0.65 -1.93
C GLY A 2 -5.00 0.09 -2.37
N PRO A 3 -5.70 -0.63 -1.48
CA PRO A 3 -7.08 -1.07 -1.68
C PRO A 3 -8.03 0.13 -1.81
N ILE A 4 -8.69 0.29 -2.98
CA ILE A 4 -9.62 1.39 -3.27
C ILE A 4 -11.05 0.85 -3.41
N GLY A 5 -11.90 1.18 -2.43
CA GLY A 5 -13.20 0.52 -2.21
C GLY A 5 -14.22 0.74 -3.33
N ASP A 6 -14.20 1.89 -3.98
CA ASP A 6 -15.22 2.27 -4.98
C ASP A 6 -14.91 1.72 -6.38
N THR A 7 -13.87 0.90 -6.51
CA THR A 7 -13.46 0.29 -7.79
C THR A 7 -14.05 -1.10 -7.99
N GLU A 8 -14.38 -1.43 -9.24
CA GLU A 8 -14.85 -2.77 -9.61
C GLU A 8 -13.83 -3.87 -9.26
N GLY A 9 -12.53 -3.59 -9.40
CA GLY A 9 -11.47 -4.51 -9.03
C GLY A 9 -11.52 -4.87 -7.53
N MET A 10 -11.70 -3.88 -6.66
CA MET A 10 -11.73 -4.14 -5.21
C MET A 10 -12.99 -4.87 -4.77
N LYS A 11 -14.14 -4.57 -5.40
CA LYS A 11 -15.40 -5.30 -5.17
C LYS A 11 -15.24 -6.81 -5.43
N ARG A 12 -14.47 -7.19 -6.45
CA ARG A 12 -14.19 -8.59 -6.78
C ARG A 12 -13.13 -9.23 -5.89
N LEU A 13 -12.08 -8.48 -5.53
CA LEU A 13 -10.94 -9.01 -4.78
C LEU A 13 -11.22 -9.19 -3.28
N ALA A 14 -12.09 -8.38 -2.68
CA ALA A 14 -12.39 -8.48 -1.25
C ALA A 14 -13.86 -8.18 -0.92
N PRO A 15 -14.80 -9.03 -1.35
CA PRO A 15 -16.21 -8.89 -1.01
C PRO A 15 -16.48 -9.21 0.47
N GLY A 16 -17.52 -8.60 1.03
CA GLY A 16 -18.07 -8.95 2.34
C GLY A 16 -17.03 -8.99 3.47
N GLU A 17 -17.02 -10.08 4.22
CA GLU A 17 -16.15 -10.26 5.39
C GLU A 17 -14.65 -10.18 5.06
N ALA A 18 -14.24 -10.60 3.86
CA ALA A 18 -12.85 -10.49 3.41
C ALA A 18 -12.42 -9.01 3.32
N GLY A 19 -13.31 -8.15 2.84
CA GLY A 19 -13.09 -6.70 2.81
C GLY A 19 -12.96 -6.10 4.21
N GLU A 20 -13.82 -6.50 5.14
CA GLU A 20 -13.77 -6.04 6.53
C GLU A 20 -12.50 -6.49 7.25
N LYS A 21 -12.04 -7.73 7.01
CA LYS A 21 -10.75 -8.22 7.51
C LYS A 21 -9.59 -7.40 6.95
N LEU A 22 -9.61 -7.08 5.66
CA LEU A 22 -8.56 -6.29 5.02
C LEU A 22 -8.52 -4.86 5.57
N LYS A 23 -9.66 -4.20 5.78
CA LYS A 23 -9.72 -2.85 6.39
C LYS A 23 -9.03 -2.79 7.74
N LYS A 24 -9.17 -3.83 8.58
CA LYS A 24 -8.51 -3.91 9.90
C LYS A 24 -6.98 -4.03 9.82
N GLN A 25 -6.44 -4.47 8.69
CA GLN A 25 -4.99 -4.54 8.44
C GLN A 25 -4.42 -3.21 7.91
N ILE A 26 -5.29 -2.28 7.49
CA ILE A 26 -4.90 -0.95 7.04
C ILE A 26 -4.85 -0.04 8.28
N PRO A 27 -3.72 0.64 8.57
CA PRO A 27 -3.61 1.54 9.72
C PRO A 27 -4.69 2.63 9.78
N LEU A 28 -5.09 3.21 8.64
CA LEU A 28 -6.21 4.15 8.59
C LEU A 28 -7.60 3.52 8.78
N GLY A 29 -7.69 2.19 8.90
CA GLY A 29 -8.93 1.45 9.21
C GLY A 29 -9.98 1.46 8.10
N ARG A 30 -9.64 1.93 6.90
CA ARG A 30 -10.56 2.06 5.77
C ARG A 30 -9.88 1.75 4.45
N PHE A 31 -10.69 1.40 3.45
CA PHE A 31 -10.24 1.48 2.07
C PHE A 31 -10.07 2.93 1.65
N GLY A 32 -9.16 3.15 0.70
CA GLY A 32 -9.09 4.40 -0.03
C GLY A 32 -10.34 4.59 -0.90
N LYS A 33 -10.62 5.84 -1.24
CA LYS A 33 -11.57 6.21 -2.28
C LYS A 33 -10.83 6.63 -3.54
N THR A 34 -11.53 6.70 -4.67
CA THR A 34 -10.96 7.21 -5.93
C THR A 34 -10.39 8.62 -5.76
N GLU A 35 -11.00 9.44 -4.91
CA GLU A 35 -10.57 10.80 -4.64
C GLU A 35 -9.24 10.86 -3.89
N ASP A 36 -8.93 9.90 -3.00
CA ASP A 36 -7.63 9.86 -2.31
C ASP A 36 -6.48 9.74 -3.33
N ILE A 37 -6.68 8.95 -4.40
CA ILE A 37 -5.71 8.80 -5.49
C ILE A 37 -5.73 10.02 -6.42
N GLY A 38 -6.92 10.53 -6.74
CA GLY A 38 -7.08 11.71 -7.58
C GLY A 38 -6.40 12.95 -6.99
N MET A 39 -6.52 13.17 -5.68
CA MET A 39 -5.88 14.28 -4.98
C MET A 39 -4.35 14.14 -4.92
N ALA A 40 -3.84 12.92 -4.74
CA ALA A 40 -2.40 12.67 -4.79
C ALA A 40 -1.82 12.92 -6.19
N ALA A 41 -2.52 12.48 -7.24
CA ALA A 41 -2.16 12.78 -8.62
C ALA A 41 -2.23 14.29 -8.91
N LEU A 42 -3.29 14.97 -8.45
CA LEU A 42 -3.44 16.41 -8.58
C LEU A 42 -2.28 17.16 -7.93
N PHE A 43 -1.91 16.79 -6.70
CA PHE A 43 -0.76 17.37 -6.01
C PHE A 43 0.52 17.28 -6.84
N LEU A 44 0.82 16.10 -7.41
CA LEU A 44 1.99 15.90 -8.29
C LEU A 44 1.94 16.75 -9.56
N CYS A 45 0.76 17.13 -10.02
CA CYS A 45 0.58 18.00 -11.18
C CYS A 45 0.62 19.50 -10.82
N THR A 46 0.79 19.88 -9.56
CA THR A 46 0.88 21.28 -9.14
C THR A 46 2.33 21.76 -9.03
N GLU A 47 2.53 23.09 -9.02
CA GLU A 47 3.84 23.71 -8.76
C GLU A 47 4.44 23.34 -7.39
N ALA A 48 3.61 22.93 -6.42
CA ALA A 48 4.07 22.48 -5.12
C ALA A 48 4.93 21.19 -5.20
N ALA A 49 4.78 20.42 -6.28
CA ALA A 49 5.56 19.23 -6.57
C ALA A 49 6.71 19.48 -7.57
N SER A 50 7.06 20.74 -7.87
CA SER A 50 8.03 21.11 -8.92
C SER A 50 9.43 20.49 -8.78
N TYR A 51 9.82 20.06 -7.58
CA TYR A 51 11.10 19.39 -7.32
C TYR A 51 10.96 17.89 -7.01
N ILE A 52 9.75 17.33 -7.13
CA ILE A 52 9.46 15.91 -6.91
C ILE A 52 9.45 15.21 -8.27
N THR A 53 10.48 14.44 -8.56
CA THR A 53 10.61 13.66 -9.80
C THR A 53 11.26 12.31 -9.53
N GLY A 54 10.91 11.29 -10.32
CA GLY A 54 11.41 9.92 -10.15
C GLY A 54 10.90 9.18 -8.91
N GLU A 55 9.92 9.73 -8.20
CA GLU A 55 9.41 9.20 -6.94
C GLU A 55 8.19 8.27 -7.14
N THR A 56 8.07 7.23 -6.30
CA THR A 56 6.90 6.36 -6.24
C THR A 56 6.10 6.65 -4.97
N MET A 57 5.15 7.59 -5.05
CA MET A 57 4.30 7.94 -3.91
C MET A 57 3.29 6.84 -3.57
N VAL A 58 3.44 6.25 -2.38
CA VAL A 58 2.51 5.26 -1.84
C VAL A 58 1.28 5.95 -1.25
N VAL A 59 0.10 5.59 -1.76
CA VAL A 59 -1.20 6.10 -1.29
C VAL A 59 -2.11 4.92 -0.98
N ASP A 60 -2.05 4.43 0.26
CA ASP A 60 -2.69 3.17 0.65
C ASP A 60 -3.18 3.10 2.11
N GLY A 61 -3.17 4.23 2.82
CA GLY A 61 -3.54 4.29 4.24
C GLY A 61 -2.58 3.56 5.18
N GLY A 62 -1.32 3.38 4.77
CA GLY A 62 -0.26 2.73 5.55
C GLY A 62 -0.20 1.22 5.36
N HIS A 63 -0.98 0.66 4.45
CA HIS A 63 -1.13 -0.78 4.28
C HIS A 63 0.18 -1.48 3.90
N TRP A 64 0.99 -0.88 3.02
CA TRP A 64 2.30 -1.40 2.61
C TRP A 64 3.25 -1.55 3.80
N PHE A 65 3.31 -0.54 4.66
CA PHE A 65 4.23 -0.51 5.79
C PHE A 65 3.79 -1.42 6.95
N ALA A 66 2.48 -1.60 7.13
CA ALA A 66 1.94 -2.40 8.23
C ALA A 66 1.94 -3.91 7.98
N LYS A 67 2.28 -4.37 6.76
CA LYS A 67 2.34 -5.80 6.47
C LYS A 67 3.56 -6.45 7.12
N PRO A 68 3.41 -7.63 7.74
CA PRO A 68 4.55 -8.46 8.08
C PRO A 68 5.42 -8.70 6.83
N PRO A 69 6.76 -8.71 6.97
CA PRO A 69 7.63 -8.98 5.83
C PRO A 69 7.31 -10.37 5.24
N MET A 70 7.26 -10.45 3.90
CA MET A 70 6.94 -11.68 3.17
C MET A 70 7.89 -12.83 3.54
N VAL A 71 9.15 -12.50 3.82
CA VAL A 71 10.14 -13.43 4.35
C VAL A 71 10.44 -13.02 5.79
N PRO A 72 10.20 -13.90 6.78
CA PRO A 72 10.55 -13.61 8.17
C PRO A 72 12.02 -13.25 8.30
N ARG A 73 12.33 -12.31 9.20
CA ARG A 73 13.68 -11.76 9.37
C ARG A 73 14.72 -12.85 9.65
N GLU A 74 14.34 -13.83 10.46
CA GLU A 74 15.13 -15.02 10.80
C GLU A 74 15.51 -15.84 9.56
N VAL A 75 14.63 -15.91 8.56
CA VAL A 75 14.90 -16.64 7.30
C VAL A 75 15.89 -15.83 6.45
N VAL A 76 15.72 -14.51 6.36
CA VAL A 76 16.68 -13.63 5.66
C VAL A 76 18.06 -13.73 6.29
N GLU A 77 18.14 -13.74 7.62
CA GLU A 77 19.39 -13.87 8.38
C GLU A 77 20.09 -15.22 8.08
N LYS A 78 19.34 -16.33 8.05
CA LYS A 78 19.88 -17.65 7.68
C LYS A 78 20.42 -17.68 6.24
N MET A 79 19.70 -17.10 5.28
CA MET A 79 20.14 -17.05 3.87
C MET A 79 21.40 -16.20 3.71
N MET A 80 21.48 -15.06 4.40
CA MET A 80 22.64 -14.17 4.38
C MET A 80 23.88 -14.77 5.05
N ALA A 81 23.70 -15.66 6.04
CA ALA A 81 24.80 -16.41 6.64
C ALA A 81 25.31 -17.48 5.67
N ALA A 82 24.40 -18.20 5.00
CA ALA A 82 24.74 -19.25 4.03
C ALA A 82 25.39 -18.72 2.74
N SER A 83 25.15 -17.46 2.35
CA SER A 83 25.77 -16.86 1.15
C SER A 83 27.19 -16.33 1.38
N ARG A 84 27.69 -16.38 2.62
CA ARG A 84 29.05 -15.92 3.00
C ARG A 84 30.04 -17.07 3.23
N SER A 85 29.58 -18.32 3.09
CA SER A 85 30.38 -19.55 3.12
C SER A 85 30.57 -20.10 1.72
#